data_AF-X6NWC5-F1
#
_entry.id   AF-X6NWC5-F1
#
_cell.length_a   1.000
_cell.length_b   1.000
_cell.length_c   1.000
_cell.angle_alpha   90.00
_cell.angle_beta   90.00
_cell.angle_gamma   90.00
#
_symmetry.space_group_name_H-M   'P 1'
#
loop_
_entity.id
_entity.type
_entity.pdbx_description
1 polymer ?
#
loop_
_entity_poly.entity_id
_entity_poly.type
_entity_poly.pdbx_seq_one_letter_code
_entity_poly.pdbx_strand_id
1 'polypeptide(L)'
;MCLCFKHICSNFQLELLANVKDIIDSHFFQGFTKLALLLLSFMPKDAGNNDTRTWMNEGFDDLCKGMVSLQMCYEKRLTHFKDQKTHIVLLFQQMTGRIVHAFCLRMLELGAFEIQQQQQHNNNNNNNYSFMQSQFYDPLHVQDRLTTFGTLGRIHAKPTLSLLHAQLMTRIQKLMDSCAADTPLPEVGIAVLHEQLSWLFQCLGYVLADDCHGETPIVPTLLSTLDERNSSDLIDNNNNNNNDSNNNNNNNNNNNNNNNNDNDNQYSTGKHPLYTSIQPLFIWADFENRCIANNKKDPLLSPYLGNIVITMFDRWMHTYLMANTTFNSSMTPAFWQCFGGDSPVAKKMLNFLVEKCMVNLFDWIEERELGESTCRLLLSLASVPSIRRHLKGCPSYQQFISRFQNGTLPCTKLPLHILRTFIQALCRAQVSESDNPKKEFHDFCAPLQKYINETFKSFNNNSSMNSIKMERLEISLVIIDGIVLSNVEPAFNWTSQYSQTLINVLSLFSSEPNTQVSQVFRIFADLAELYLISLPNPKGFLSVCVKIIQAFGKLNDERSQLSQRNSFFDKVFFFFFFGYL
;
A
#
# COMPACT_ATOMS: atom_id res chain seq x y z
N MET A 1 17.35 5.67 30.78
CA MET A 1 18.49 5.05 30.06
C MET A 1 18.30 5.10 28.56
N CYS A 2 17.26 4.47 27.99
CA CYS A 2 17.01 4.50 26.53
C CYS A 2 16.87 5.92 25.96
N LEU A 3 16.13 6.80 26.64
CA LEU A 3 16.04 8.23 26.27
C LEU A 3 17.40 8.93 26.27
N CYS A 4 18.23 8.70 27.29
CA CYS A 4 19.59 9.25 27.35
C CYS A 4 20.42 8.77 26.16
N PHE A 5 20.33 7.48 25.81
CA PHE A 5 21.03 6.91 24.67
C PHE A 5 20.56 7.51 23.34
N LYS A 6 19.25 7.55 23.11
CA LYS A 6 18.67 8.21 21.93
C LYS A 6 19.17 9.64 21.82
N HIS A 7 19.14 10.40 22.92
CA HIS A 7 19.62 11.77 22.94
C HIS A 7 21.13 11.88 22.66
N ILE A 8 21.95 10.96 23.19
CA ILE A 8 23.38 10.90 22.88
C ILE A 8 23.58 10.61 21.39
N CYS A 9 22.93 9.59 20.83
CA CYS A 9 23.09 9.19 19.43
C CYS A 9 22.55 10.23 18.43
N SER A 10 21.48 10.95 18.79
CA SER A 10 20.89 11.96 17.92
C SER A 10 21.62 13.31 17.97
N ASN A 11 22.29 13.65 19.08
CA ASN A 11 22.88 14.98 19.27
C ASN A 11 24.42 15.02 19.33
N PHE A 12 25.10 13.91 19.64
CA PHE A 12 26.57 13.92 19.65
C PHE A 12 27.15 13.77 18.25
N GLN A 13 28.23 14.52 18.00
CA GLN A 13 29.02 14.35 16.80
C GLN A 13 29.71 12.98 16.83
N LEU A 14 29.51 12.17 15.79
CA LEU A 14 30.05 10.81 15.71
C LEU A 14 31.57 10.74 15.89
N GLU A 15 32.29 11.82 15.57
CA GLU A 15 33.73 11.99 15.82
C GLU A 15 34.08 11.85 17.31
N LEU A 16 33.28 12.39 18.22
CA LEU A 16 33.49 12.24 19.66
C LEU A 16 33.24 10.81 20.12
N LEU A 17 32.22 10.13 19.56
CA LEU A 17 31.90 8.74 19.89
C LEU A 17 32.91 7.74 19.31
N ALA A 18 33.42 8.00 18.10
CA ALA A 18 34.40 7.14 17.44
C ALA A 18 35.83 7.34 17.94
N ASN A 19 36.15 8.52 18.51
CA ASN A 19 37.41 8.75 19.21
C ASN A 19 37.50 8.02 20.55
N VAL A 20 36.38 7.53 21.09
CA VAL A 20 36.41 6.64 22.25
C VAL A 20 36.67 5.23 21.73
N LYS A 21 37.94 4.84 21.72
CA LYS A 21 38.40 3.50 21.34
C LYS A 21 37.60 2.39 22.06
N ASP A 22 37.24 2.61 23.32
CA ASP A 22 36.42 1.71 24.14
C ASP A 22 34.93 1.58 23.70
N ILE A 23 34.39 2.55 22.96
CA ILE A 23 33.03 2.48 22.39
C ILE A 23 33.05 1.56 21.16
N ILE A 24 34.10 1.63 20.34
CA ILE A 24 34.32 0.74 19.20
C ILE A 24 34.71 -0.68 19.68
N ASP A 25 35.43 -0.79 20.80
CA ASP A 25 35.80 -2.05 21.45
C ASP A 25 34.62 -2.71 22.18
N SER A 26 33.55 -2.99 21.43
CA SER A 26 32.44 -3.91 21.65
C SER A 26 31.55 -3.76 22.91
N HIS A 27 32.03 -3.33 24.07
CA HIS A 27 31.26 -3.40 25.33
C HIS A 27 30.03 -2.48 25.32
N PHE A 28 30.18 -1.26 24.79
CA PHE A 28 29.09 -0.32 24.62
C PHE A 28 27.98 -0.96 23.75
N PHE A 29 28.33 -1.34 22.53
CA PHE A 29 27.43 -1.95 21.56
C PHE A 29 26.82 -3.28 22.02
N GLN A 30 27.61 -4.17 22.64
CA GLN A 30 27.10 -5.41 23.24
C GLN A 30 26.11 -5.13 24.38
N GLY A 31 26.36 -4.10 25.19
CA GLY A 31 25.44 -3.64 26.23
C GLY A 31 24.09 -3.21 25.64
N PHE A 32 24.10 -2.46 24.53
CA PHE A 32 22.88 -2.08 23.83
C PHE A 32 22.14 -3.26 23.24
N THR A 33 22.83 -4.15 22.54
CA THR A 33 22.18 -5.35 22.00
C THR A 33 21.56 -6.17 23.13
N LYS A 34 22.25 -6.36 24.25
CA LYS A 34 21.69 -7.05 25.42
C LYS A 34 20.45 -6.33 25.97
N LEU A 35 20.50 -5.01 26.12
CA LEU A 35 19.38 -4.20 26.61
C LEU A 35 18.18 -4.28 25.65
N ALA A 36 18.41 -4.17 24.34
CA ALA A 36 17.36 -4.29 23.32
C ALA A 36 16.68 -5.66 23.37
N LEU A 37 17.48 -6.73 23.43
CA LEU A 37 16.98 -8.11 23.53
C LEU A 37 16.22 -8.33 24.84
N LEU A 38 16.69 -7.73 25.94
CA LEU A 38 16.02 -7.80 27.24
C LEU A 38 14.66 -7.10 27.20
N LEU A 39 14.60 -5.88 26.65
CA LEU A 39 13.34 -5.13 26.49
C LEU A 39 12.35 -5.88 25.61
N LEU A 40 12.80 -6.48 24.49
CA LEU A 40 11.98 -7.35 23.64
C LEU A 40 11.41 -8.54 24.42
N SER A 41 12.24 -9.21 25.21
CA SER A 41 11.80 -10.38 25.99
C SER A 41 10.75 -10.04 27.04
N PHE A 42 10.76 -8.80 27.55
CA PHE A 42 9.82 -8.34 28.56
C PHE A 42 8.61 -7.58 28.01
N MET A 43 8.54 -7.31 26.69
CA MET A 43 7.36 -6.69 26.09
C MET A 43 6.10 -7.41 26.57
N PRO A 44 5.15 -6.72 27.22
CA PRO A 44 4.03 -7.39 27.88
C PRO A 44 3.22 -8.17 26.86
N LYS A 45 2.87 -9.41 27.22
CA LYS A 45 1.97 -10.23 26.40
C LYS A 45 0.51 -9.78 26.58
N ASP A 46 0.16 -9.26 27.76
CA ASP A 46 -1.19 -8.81 28.10
C ASP A 46 -1.34 -7.30 27.87
N ALA A 47 -2.16 -6.91 26.91
CA ALA A 47 -2.57 -5.52 26.70
C ALA A 47 -3.58 -5.02 27.76
N GLY A 48 -4.23 -5.93 28.50
CA GLY A 48 -5.37 -5.64 29.36
C GLY A 48 -5.07 -5.18 30.78
N ASN A 49 -3.81 -5.20 31.25
CA ASN A 49 -3.46 -4.73 32.59
C ASN A 49 -2.88 -3.31 32.53
N ASN A 50 -3.73 -2.33 32.84
CA ASN A 50 -3.47 -0.88 32.94
C ASN A 50 -1.98 -0.47 33.11
N ASP A 51 -1.51 0.32 32.13
CA ASP A 51 -0.44 1.34 32.14
C ASP A 51 0.98 1.03 32.64
N THR A 52 1.25 -0.07 33.33
CA THR A 52 2.53 -0.18 34.08
C THR A 52 3.72 -0.73 33.28
N ARG A 53 3.55 -1.11 31.99
CA ARG A 53 4.62 -1.72 31.17
C ARG A 53 4.79 -1.17 29.76
N THR A 54 4.07 -0.12 29.36
CA THR A 54 4.25 0.55 28.05
C THR A 54 5.66 1.12 27.89
N TRP A 55 6.28 1.56 28.98
CA TRP A 55 7.65 2.06 29.01
C TRP A 55 8.70 1.06 28.47
N MET A 56 8.43 -0.25 28.50
CA MET A 56 9.33 -1.24 27.88
C MET A 56 9.26 -1.21 26.35
N ASN A 57 8.05 -1.03 25.81
CA ASN A 57 7.82 -0.85 24.39
C ASN A 57 8.46 0.46 23.92
N GLU A 58 8.14 1.57 24.59
CA GLU A 58 8.72 2.89 24.32
C GLU A 58 10.25 2.87 24.45
N GLY A 59 10.77 2.21 25.50
CA GLY A 59 12.20 2.07 25.72
C GLY A 59 12.91 1.27 24.63
N PHE A 60 12.27 0.24 24.08
CA PHE A 60 12.77 -0.49 22.92
C PHE A 60 12.76 0.38 21.67
N ASP A 61 11.65 1.07 21.40
CA ASP A 61 11.47 1.92 20.24
C ASP A 61 12.48 3.09 20.25
N ASP A 62 12.69 3.74 21.40
CA ASP A 62 13.71 4.78 21.57
C ASP A 62 15.12 4.28 21.35
N LEU A 63 15.43 3.05 21.80
CA LEU A 63 16.74 2.44 21.58
C LEU A 63 16.97 2.17 20.09
N CYS A 64 15.98 1.61 19.39
CA CYS A 64 16.02 1.38 17.95
C CYS A 64 16.15 2.69 17.16
N LYS A 65 15.39 3.74 17.52
CA LYS A 65 15.49 5.09 16.94
C LYS A 65 16.88 5.70 17.15
N GLY A 66 17.48 5.50 18.33
CA GLY A 66 18.86 5.89 18.62
C GLY A 66 19.87 5.16 17.73
N MET A 67 19.71 3.85 17.52
CA MET A 67 20.57 3.07 16.62
C MET A 67 20.48 3.50 15.17
N VAL A 68 19.26 3.77 14.67
CA VAL A 68 19.07 4.32 13.32
C VAL A 68 19.76 5.67 13.18
N SER A 69 19.58 6.58 14.16
CA SER A 69 20.24 7.88 14.17
C SER A 69 21.78 7.75 14.11
N LEU A 70 22.33 6.81 14.90
CA LEU A 70 23.76 6.54 14.94
C LEU A 70 24.28 6.01 13.59
N GLN A 71 23.56 5.07 12.97
CA GLN A 71 23.91 4.55 11.64
C GLN A 71 23.90 5.67 10.59
N MET A 72 22.85 6.48 10.54
CA MET A 72 22.74 7.59 9.59
C MET A 72 23.88 8.62 9.76
N CYS A 73 24.25 8.89 11.02
CA CYS A 73 25.39 9.76 11.31
C CYS A 73 26.72 9.13 10.83
N TYR A 74 26.87 7.81 10.95
CA TYR A 74 28.05 7.09 10.49
C TYR A 74 28.17 7.12 8.97
N GLU A 75 27.09 6.86 8.24
CA GLU A 75 27.07 6.90 6.78
C GLU A 75 27.48 8.27 6.22
N LYS A 76 27.00 9.37 6.83
CA LYS A 76 27.39 10.74 6.44
C LYS A 76 28.88 11.03 6.63
N ARG A 77 29.57 10.31 7.51
CA ARG A 77 30.98 10.55 7.88
C ARG A 77 31.91 9.41 7.49
N LEU A 78 31.45 8.49 6.65
CA LEU A 78 32.19 7.29 6.22
C LEU A 78 33.59 7.59 5.68
N THR A 79 33.80 8.77 5.09
CA THR A 79 35.08 9.23 4.55
C THR A 79 36.15 9.48 5.61
N HIS A 80 35.76 9.69 6.87
CA HIS A 80 36.65 9.97 8.00
C HIS A 80 37.17 8.69 8.68
N PHE A 81 36.55 7.53 8.42
CA PHE A 81 36.83 6.26 9.11
C PHE A 81 37.43 5.18 8.18
N LYS A 82 38.31 5.57 7.24
CA LYS A 82 38.80 4.65 6.19
C LYS A 82 39.38 3.34 6.73
N ASP A 83 40.15 3.40 7.81
CA ASP A 83 40.86 2.22 8.36
C ASP A 83 39.98 1.32 9.25
N GLN A 84 38.87 1.84 9.78
CA GLN A 84 37.95 1.11 10.68
C GLN A 84 36.60 0.78 10.02
N LYS A 85 36.41 1.20 8.77
CA LYS A 85 35.13 1.12 8.06
C LYS A 85 34.51 -0.27 8.08
N THR A 86 35.29 -1.29 7.74
CA THR A 86 34.83 -2.69 7.66
C THR A 86 34.43 -3.22 9.04
N HIS A 87 35.22 -2.92 10.06
CA HIS A 87 34.96 -3.38 11.42
C HIS A 87 33.65 -2.79 11.98
N ILE A 88 33.45 -1.47 11.82
CA ILE A 88 32.23 -0.78 12.29
C ILE A 88 31.00 -1.29 11.55
N VAL A 89 31.07 -1.51 10.23
CA VAL A 89 29.95 -2.07 9.45
C VAL A 89 29.58 -3.47 9.93
N LEU A 90 30.56 -4.35 10.15
CA LEU A 90 30.32 -5.70 10.67
C LEU A 90 29.68 -5.67 12.07
N LEU A 91 30.11 -4.75 12.93
CA LEU A 91 29.55 -4.57 14.26
C LEU A 91 28.06 -4.17 14.19
N PHE A 92 27.73 -3.17 13.38
CA PHE A 92 26.33 -2.79 13.15
C PHE A 92 25.50 -3.95 12.60
N GLN A 93 26.01 -4.69 11.62
CA GLN A 93 25.33 -5.86 11.05
C GLN A 93 25.04 -6.94 12.10
N GLN A 94 26.02 -7.28 12.93
CA GLN A 94 25.86 -8.27 14.00
C GLN A 94 24.81 -7.84 15.02
N MET A 95 24.84 -6.57 15.44
CA MET A 95 23.89 -6.03 16.40
C MET A 95 22.47 -5.99 15.83
N THR A 96 22.30 -5.37 14.67
CA THR A 96 20.98 -5.16 14.06
C THR A 96 20.37 -6.48 13.63
N GLY A 97 21.18 -7.41 13.09
CA GLY A 97 20.74 -8.75 12.75
C GLY A 97 20.13 -9.50 13.94
N ARG A 98 20.76 -9.42 15.13
CA ARG A 98 20.22 -10.04 16.35
C ARG A 98 18.92 -9.39 16.81
N ILE A 99 18.85 -8.06 16.77
CA ILE A 99 17.66 -7.30 17.19
C ILE A 99 16.49 -7.59 16.24
N VAL A 100 16.72 -7.52 14.93
CA VAL A 100 15.72 -7.79 13.88
C VAL A 100 15.19 -9.22 14.01
N HIS A 101 16.08 -10.19 14.17
CA HIS A 101 15.67 -11.59 14.35
C HIS A 101 14.80 -11.77 15.60
N ALA A 102 15.25 -11.23 16.75
CA ALA A 102 14.50 -11.31 18.00
C ALA A 102 13.15 -10.57 17.92
N PHE A 103 13.11 -9.42 17.24
CA PHE A 103 11.88 -8.67 16.98
C PHE A 103 10.89 -9.51 16.18
N CYS A 104 11.29 -10.08 15.03
CA CYS A 104 10.41 -10.93 14.22
C CYS A 104 9.83 -12.09 15.04
N LEU A 105 10.67 -12.82 15.78
CA LEU A 105 10.20 -13.91 16.63
C LEU A 105 9.24 -13.42 17.71
N ARG A 106 9.53 -12.27 18.34
CA ARG A 106 8.68 -11.71 19.38
C ARG A 106 7.30 -11.32 18.84
N MET A 107 7.24 -10.68 17.68
CA MET A 107 5.96 -10.31 17.06
C MET A 107 5.12 -11.55 16.73
N LEU A 108 5.76 -12.63 16.28
CA LEU A 108 5.10 -13.90 16.01
C LEU A 108 4.53 -14.56 17.27
N GLU A 109 5.26 -14.48 18.39
CA GLU A 109 4.79 -14.95 19.70
C GLU A 109 3.62 -14.12 20.23
N LEU A 110 3.73 -12.78 20.14
CA LEU A 110 2.69 -11.86 20.62
C LEU A 110 1.40 -12.02 19.82
N GLY A 111 1.48 -12.08 18.49
CA GLY A 111 0.31 -12.31 17.64
C GLY A 111 -0.36 -13.66 17.92
N ALA A 112 0.42 -14.73 18.14
CA ALA A 112 -0.16 -16.02 18.51
C ALA A 112 -0.85 -15.99 19.88
N PHE A 113 -0.23 -15.33 20.85
CA PHE A 113 -0.76 -15.22 22.20
C PHE A 113 -2.06 -14.42 22.24
N GLU A 114 -2.16 -13.34 21.48
CA GLU A 114 -3.35 -12.50 21.42
C GLU A 114 -4.59 -13.26 20.93
N ILE A 115 -4.47 -13.98 19.81
CA ILE A 115 -5.56 -14.79 19.26
C ILE A 115 -5.98 -15.88 20.26
N GLN A 116 -5.03 -16.50 20.96
CA GLN A 116 -5.33 -17.52 21.97
C GLN A 116 -6.08 -16.94 23.17
N GLN A 117 -5.72 -15.73 23.62
CA GLN A 117 -6.45 -15.06 24.71
C GLN A 117 -7.87 -14.68 24.29
N GLN A 118 -8.05 -14.17 23.07
CA GLN A 118 -9.39 -13.84 22.54
C GLN A 118 -10.31 -15.08 22.55
N GLN A 119 -9.80 -16.25 22.16
CA GLN A 119 -10.56 -17.49 22.20
C GLN A 119 -10.94 -17.89 23.63
N GLN A 120 -10.00 -17.80 24.59
CA GLN A 120 -10.27 -18.13 26.00
C GLN A 120 -11.34 -17.21 26.61
N HIS A 121 -11.36 -15.94 26.22
CA HIS A 121 -12.36 -14.98 26.69
C HIS A 121 -13.74 -15.17 26.05
N ASN A 122 -13.80 -15.45 24.74
CA ASN A 122 -15.07 -15.74 24.06
C ASN A 122 -15.77 -16.97 24.66
N ASN A 123 -15.01 -17.96 25.12
CA ASN A 123 -15.57 -19.14 25.79
C ASN A 123 -16.11 -18.86 27.20
N ASN A 124 -15.73 -17.75 27.83
CA ASN A 124 -16.05 -17.43 29.22
C ASN A 124 -17.27 -16.47 29.39
N ASN A 125 -18.01 -16.13 28.32
CA ASN A 125 -19.26 -15.33 28.36
C ASN A 125 -19.21 -13.96 29.09
N ASN A 126 -18.03 -13.45 29.43
CA ASN A 126 -17.89 -12.15 30.07
C ASN A 126 -17.78 -11.05 29.00
N ASN A 127 -18.93 -10.53 28.56
CA ASN A 127 -19.10 -9.44 27.59
C ASN A 127 -18.55 -8.07 28.03
N ASN A 128 -17.77 -7.98 29.12
CA ASN A 128 -17.34 -6.71 29.70
C ASN A 128 -15.91 -6.28 29.36
N TYR A 129 -15.19 -7.02 28.51
CA TYR A 129 -13.92 -6.52 27.95
C TYR A 129 -14.20 -5.75 26.66
N SER A 130 -14.41 -4.44 26.80
CA SER A 130 -14.12 -3.51 25.70
C SER A 130 -12.61 -3.59 25.46
N PHE A 131 -12.20 -4.08 24.28
CA PHE A 131 -10.82 -4.01 23.84
C PHE A 131 -10.43 -2.54 23.78
N MET A 132 -9.77 -2.04 24.84
CA MET A 132 -8.99 -0.83 24.69
C MET A 132 -7.93 -1.14 23.64
N GLN A 133 -8.06 -0.49 22.49
CA GLN A 133 -7.09 -0.51 21.41
C GLN A 133 -5.71 -0.24 22.03
N SER A 134 -4.93 -1.30 22.21
CA SER A 134 -3.66 -1.18 22.88
C SER A 134 -2.77 -0.26 22.04
N GLN A 135 -1.88 0.53 22.68
CA GLN A 135 -0.89 1.34 21.95
C GLN A 135 -0.04 0.51 20.96
N PHE A 136 -0.05 -0.82 21.10
CA PHE A 136 0.56 -1.77 20.17
C PHE A 136 -0.10 -1.78 18.78
N TYR A 137 -1.36 -1.37 18.66
CA TYR A 137 -2.15 -1.30 17.43
C TYR A 137 -2.55 0.13 17.04
N ASP A 138 -2.01 1.16 17.70
CA ASP A 138 -2.13 2.52 17.18
C ASP A 138 -1.42 2.60 15.82
N PRO A 139 -2.13 2.88 14.71
CA PRO A 139 -1.55 2.84 13.36
C PRO A 139 -0.31 3.72 13.22
N LEU A 140 -0.29 4.90 13.86
CA LEU A 140 0.85 5.82 13.80
C LEU A 140 2.06 5.24 14.51
N HIS A 141 1.85 4.65 15.69
CA HIS A 141 2.92 4.03 16.47
C HIS A 141 3.50 2.79 15.77
N VAL A 142 2.64 1.97 15.17
CA VAL A 142 3.04 0.80 14.38
C VAL A 142 3.85 1.21 13.15
N GLN A 143 3.42 2.23 12.42
CA GLN A 143 4.15 2.78 11.28
C GLN A 143 5.55 3.29 11.67
N ASP A 144 5.66 4.06 12.76
CA ASP A 144 6.92 4.57 13.29
C ASP A 144 7.90 3.43 13.63
N ARG A 145 7.37 2.39 14.30
CA ARG A 145 8.14 1.21 14.68
C ARG A 145 8.61 0.42 13.47
N LEU A 146 7.71 0.16 12.51
CA LEU A 146 8.03 -0.57 11.28
C LEU A 146 9.03 0.20 10.40
N THR A 147 8.95 1.54 10.37
CA THR A 147 9.95 2.40 9.70
C THR A 147 11.33 2.20 10.32
N THR A 148 11.40 2.26 11.65
CA THR A 148 12.65 2.02 12.38
C THR A 148 13.18 0.61 12.14
N PHE A 149 12.31 -0.40 12.23
CA PHE A 149 12.64 -1.80 11.93
C PHE A 149 13.15 -1.96 10.50
N GLY A 150 12.50 -1.33 9.52
CA GLY A 150 12.87 -1.36 8.11
C GLY A 150 14.30 -0.88 7.91
N THR A 151 14.66 0.26 8.51
CA THR A 151 16.04 0.77 8.46
C THR A 151 17.04 -0.20 9.11
N LEU A 152 16.73 -0.76 10.28
CA LEU A 152 17.60 -1.73 10.95
C LEU A 152 17.78 -3.01 10.13
N GLY A 153 16.70 -3.50 9.51
CA GLY A 153 16.70 -4.66 8.65
C GLY A 153 17.58 -4.48 7.41
N ARG A 154 17.59 -3.27 6.82
CA ARG A 154 18.43 -2.95 5.66
C ARG A 154 19.93 -2.93 5.98
N ILE A 155 20.32 -2.57 7.21
CA ILE A 155 21.74 -2.62 7.64
C ILE A 155 22.29 -4.04 7.48
N HIS A 156 21.48 -5.06 7.81
CA HIS A 156 21.80 -6.47 7.62
C HIS A 156 20.83 -7.14 6.64
N ALA A 157 20.69 -6.54 5.45
CA ALA A 157 19.63 -6.85 4.49
C ALA A 157 19.55 -8.32 4.09
N LYS A 158 20.67 -8.95 3.67
CA LYS A 158 20.65 -10.33 3.14
C LYS A 158 20.08 -11.33 4.14
N PRO A 159 20.60 -11.47 5.37
CA PRO A 159 20.00 -12.37 6.37
C PRO A 159 18.59 -11.97 6.80
N THR A 160 18.29 -10.68 6.88
CA THR A 160 16.94 -10.20 7.22
C THR A 160 15.92 -10.64 6.18
N LEU A 161 16.21 -10.45 4.89
CA LEU A 161 15.34 -10.84 3.80
C LEU A 161 15.20 -12.37 3.72
N SER A 162 16.28 -13.13 3.92
CA SER A 162 16.23 -14.59 3.99
C SER A 162 15.36 -15.09 5.16
N LEU A 163 15.48 -14.47 6.33
CA LEU A 163 14.66 -14.79 7.50
C LEU A 163 13.18 -14.54 7.21
N LEU A 164 12.84 -13.33 6.74
CA LEU A 164 11.46 -12.96 6.44
C LEU A 164 10.85 -13.87 5.38
N HIS A 165 11.61 -14.14 4.30
CA HIS A 165 11.18 -15.06 3.25
C HIS A 165 10.88 -16.45 3.81
N ALA A 166 11.79 -17.05 4.58
CA ALA A 166 11.60 -18.38 5.16
C ALA A 166 10.39 -18.43 6.11
N GLN A 167 10.23 -17.42 6.97
CA GLN A 167 9.13 -17.35 7.95
C GLN A 167 7.77 -17.13 7.28
N LEU A 168 7.71 -16.32 6.21
CA LEU A 168 6.51 -16.12 5.40
C LEU A 168 6.12 -17.40 4.67
N MET A 169 7.06 -17.99 3.92
CA MET A 169 6.80 -19.20 3.13
C MET A 169 6.35 -20.37 4.00
N THR A 170 6.96 -20.55 5.18
CA THR A 170 6.56 -21.58 6.14
C THR A 170 5.08 -21.46 6.56
N ARG A 171 4.57 -20.23 6.71
CA ARG A 171 3.20 -19.97 7.16
C ARG A 171 2.19 -20.02 6.02
N ILE A 172 2.57 -19.46 4.87
CA ILE A 172 1.77 -19.57 3.64
C ILE A 172 1.57 -21.04 3.30
N GLN A 173 2.63 -21.85 3.34
CA GLN A 173 2.52 -23.29 3.05
C GLN A 173 1.58 -24.00 4.03
N LYS A 174 1.65 -23.70 5.34
CA LYS A 174 0.71 -24.27 6.32
C LYS A 174 -0.75 -23.95 6.02
N LEU A 175 -1.07 -22.75 5.54
CA LEU A 175 -2.43 -22.38 5.13
C LEU A 175 -2.84 -23.08 3.84
N MET A 176 -1.94 -23.17 2.87
CA MET A 176 -2.18 -23.90 1.61
C MET A 176 -2.43 -25.39 1.87
N ASP A 177 -1.63 -26.01 2.74
CA ASP A 177 -1.79 -27.41 3.16
C ASP A 177 -3.14 -27.59 3.88
N SER A 178 -3.51 -26.66 4.77
CA SER A 178 -4.82 -26.69 5.44
C SER A 178 -6.00 -26.55 4.48
N CYS A 179 -5.84 -25.84 3.36
CA CYS A 179 -6.87 -25.72 2.33
C CYS A 179 -7.05 -27.02 1.52
N ALA A 180 -6.00 -27.84 1.44
CA ALA A 180 -5.98 -29.09 0.68
C ALA A 180 -6.21 -30.35 1.55
N ALA A 181 -6.06 -30.24 2.87
CA ALA A 181 -6.16 -31.37 3.79
C ALA A 181 -7.60 -31.86 4.02
N ASP A 182 -7.75 -33.17 4.23
CA ASP A 182 -9.02 -33.79 4.67
C ASP A 182 -9.39 -33.37 6.10
N THR A 183 -8.40 -33.04 6.93
CA THR A 183 -8.58 -32.46 8.27
C THR A 183 -7.90 -31.09 8.31
N PRO A 184 -8.65 -30.00 8.09
CA PRO A 184 -8.09 -28.65 8.09
C PRO A 184 -7.62 -28.24 9.49
N LEU A 185 -6.76 -27.21 9.54
CA LEU A 185 -6.37 -26.59 10.80
C LEU A 185 -7.62 -26.03 11.51
N PRO A 186 -7.65 -26.07 12.85
CA PRO A 186 -8.67 -25.37 13.63
C PRO A 186 -8.69 -23.88 13.28
N GLU A 187 -9.86 -23.25 13.32
CA GLU A 187 -10.06 -21.83 13.01
C GLU A 187 -9.10 -20.91 13.78
N VAL A 188 -8.85 -21.21 15.05
CA VAL A 188 -7.88 -20.46 15.88
C VAL A 188 -6.44 -20.62 15.37
N GLY A 189 -6.08 -21.81 14.88
CA GLY A 189 -4.79 -22.03 14.23
C GLY A 189 -4.65 -21.19 12.96
N ILE A 190 -5.73 -21.04 12.20
CA ILE A 190 -5.77 -20.20 11.00
C ILE A 190 -5.66 -18.71 11.36
N ALA A 191 -6.42 -18.25 12.35
CA ALA A 191 -6.35 -16.88 12.85
C ALA A 191 -4.95 -16.51 13.39
N VAL A 192 -4.28 -17.43 14.10
CA VAL A 192 -2.87 -17.25 14.51
C VAL A 192 -1.95 -17.09 13.30
N LEU A 193 -2.16 -17.87 12.23
CA LEU A 193 -1.36 -17.74 11.01
C LEU A 193 -1.63 -16.42 10.29
N HIS A 194 -2.88 -15.94 10.27
CA HIS A 194 -3.21 -14.63 9.70
C HIS A 194 -2.49 -13.50 10.44
N GLU A 195 -2.54 -13.50 11.76
CA GLU A 195 -1.87 -12.46 12.57
C GLU A 195 -0.34 -12.53 12.43
N GLN A 196 0.23 -13.73 12.34
CA GLN A 196 1.65 -13.87 12.10
C GLN A 196 2.09 -13.39 10.71
N LEU A 197 1.28 -13.67 9.68
CA LEU A 197 1.52 -13.18 8.32
C LEU A 197 1.36 -11.66 8.24
N SER A 198 0.40 -11.08 8.97
CA SER A 198 0.15 -9.64 9.02
C SER A 198 1.41 -8.89 9.46
N TRP A 199 2.07 -9.33 10.52
CA TRP A 199 3.33 -8.74 11.01
C TRP A 199 4.50 -8.95 10.06
N LEU A 200 4.63 -10.15 9.50
CA LEU A 200 5.76 -10.46 8.62
C LEU A 200 5.68 -9.72 7.27
N PHE A 201 4.49 -9.58 6.68
CA PHE A 201 4.31 -8.81 5.44
C PHE A 201 4.60 -7.33 5.66
N GLN A 202 4.14 -6.76 6.77
CA GLN A 202 4.48 -5.40 7.15
C GLN A 202 6.00 -5.23 7.33
N CYS A 203 6.64 -6.12 8.09
CA CYS A 203 8.10 -6.11 8.24
C CYS A 203 8.82 -6.16 6.88
N LEU A 204 8.38 -7.04 5.98
CA LEU A 204 8.96 -7.15 4.63
C LEU A 204 8.78 -5.86 3.82
N GLY A 205 7.58 -5.30 3.76
CA GLY A 205 7.32 -4.10 2.96
C GLY A 205 8.12 -2.89 3.44
N TYR A 206 8.25 -2.70 4.76
CA TYR A 206 9.08 -1.62 5.32
C TYR A 206 10.58 -1.86 5.18
N VAL A 207 11.04 -3.11 5.16
CA VAL A 207 12.43 -3.41 4.81
C VAL A 207 12.69 -3.11 3.34
N LEU A 208 11.78 -3.45 2.44
CA LEU A 208 11.98 -3.28 0.99
C LEU A 208 11.88 -1.81 0.54
N ALA A 209 10.93 -1.02 1.05
CA ALA A 209 10.70 0.32 0.53
C ALA A 209 10.33 1.34 1.62
N ASP A 210 10.66 2.60 1.35
CA ASP A 210 10.28 3.76 2.15
C ASP A 210 8.94 4.34 1.70
N ASP A 211 8.33 5.17 2.55
CA ASP A 211 7.19 5.99 2.17
C ASP A 211 7.67 7.14 1.26
N CYS A 212 7.04 7.31 0.09
CA CYS A 212 7.43 8.30 -0.91
C CYS A 212 6.47 9.49 -1.00
N HIS A 213 6.02 10.03 0.14
CA HIS A 213 5.05 11.13 0.16
C HIS A 213 5.64 12.43 -0.43
N GLY A 214 5.36 12.68 -1.71
CA GLY A 214 5.79 13.88 -2.42
C GLY A 214 7.23 13.84 -2.97
N GLU A 215 7.95 12.75 -2.74
CA GLU A 215 9.31 12.53 -3.24
C GLU A 215 9.35 11.44 -4.31
N THR A 216 10.44 11.39 -5.08
CA THR A 216 10.62 10.31 -6.06
C THR A 216 11.02 9.03 -5.33
N PRO A 217 10.26 7.93 -5.43
CA PRO A 217 10.60 6.66 -4.81
C PRO A 217 11.90 6.11 -5.41
N ILE A 218 12.84 5.71 -4.55
CA ILE A 218 14.12 5.12 -4.92
C ILE A 218 14.37 3.86 -4.12
N VAL A 219 15.11 2.92 -4.71
CA VAL A 219 15.52 1.73 -3.97
C VAL A 219 16.42 2.17 -2.81
N PRO A 220 16.12 1.76 -1.56
CA PRO A 220 16.97 2.10 -0.43
C PRO A 220 18.44 1.73 -0.70
N THR A 221 19.36 2.67 -0.45
CA THR A 221 20.79 2.54 -0.78
C THR A 221 21.45 1.30 -0.16
N LEU A 222 21.03 0.92 1.04
CA LEU A 222 21.52 -0.30 1.70
C LEU A 222 21.09 -1.59 0.97
N LEU A 223 20.03 -1.56 0.17
CA LEU A 223 19.55 -2.67 -0.66
C LEU A 223 20.16 -2.68 -2.07
N SER A 224 20.63 -1.54 -2.58
CA SER A 224 21.20 -1.45 -3.94
C SER A 224 22.49 -2.27 -4.11
N THR A 225 23.20 -2.54 -3.02
CA THR A 225 24.49 -3.26 -3.00
C THR A 225 24.36 -4.77 -2.78
N LEU A 226 23.15 -5.33 -2.79
CA LEU A 226 22.91 -6.74 -2.46
C LEU A 226 23.58 -7.73 -3.43
N ASP A 227 23.71 -7.37 -4.70
CA ASP A 227 24.35 -8.21 -5.72
C ASP A 227 25.87 -8.15 -5.68
N GLU A 228 26.46 -6.97 -5.44
CA GLU A 228 27.92 -6.77 -5.40
C GLU A 228 28.58 -7.58 -4.27
N ARG A 229 27.86 -7.79 -3.15
CA ARG A 229 28.36 -8.56 -2.00
C ARG A 229 28.35 -10.08 -2.21
N ASN A 230 27.62 -10.59 -3.20
CA ASN A 230 27.68 -12.02 -3.55
C ASN A 230 28.93 -12.36 -4.36
N SER A 231 29.50 -11.39 -5.08
CA SER A 231 30.73 -11.59 -5.87
C SER A 231 31.97 -11.76 -4.98
N SER A 232 32.03 -11.08 -3.83
CA SER A 232 33.15 -11.20 -2.88
C SER A 232 33.15 -12.55 -2.13
N ASP A 233 31.98 -13.08 -1.75
CA ASP A 233 31.88 -14.36 -1.03
C ASP A 233 32.19 -15.59 -1.91
N LEU A 234 32.11 -15.44 -3.24
CA LEU A 234 32.44 -16.49 -4.21
C LEU A 234 33.92 -16.55 -4.58
N ILE A 235 34.68 -15.46 -4.41
CA ILE A 235 36.11 -15.42 -4.73
C ILE A 235 36.94 -16.12 -3.64
N ASP A 236 36.51 -16.05 -2.37
CA ASP A 236 37.24 -16.69 -1.27
C ASP A 236 37.01 -18.22 -1.17
N ASN A 237 35.93 -18.75 -1.77
CA ASN A 237 35.62 -20.19 -1.73
C ASN A 237 36.15 -20.97 -2.95
N ASN A 238 36.60 -20.30 -4.02
CA ASN A 238 37.02 -20.97 -5.25
C ASN A 238 38.51 -21.38 -5.28
N ASN A 239 39.26 -21.12 -4.21
CA ASN A 239 40.68 -21.51 -4.11
C ASN A 239 40.94 -22.84 -3.36
N ASN A 240 39.91 -23.62 -3.00
CA ASN A 240 40.13 -24.84 -2.20
C ASN A 240 39.47 -26.14 -2.69
N ASN A 241 38.89 -26.19 -3.89
CA ASN A 241 38.37 -27.46 -4.45
C ASN A 241 38.90 -27.74 -5.86
N ASN A 242 40.19 -28.04 -5.94
CA ASN A 242 40.76 -28.86 -7.01
C ASN A 242 41.28 -30.16 -6.40
N ASN A 243 40.42 -31.19 -6.42
CA ASN A 243 40.73 -32.62 -6.55
C ASN A 243 39.60 -33.43 -5.90
N ASP A 244 38.65 -33.88 -6.71
CA ASP A 244 38.41 -35.32 -6.84
C ASP A 244 37.33 -35.59 -7.89
N SER A 245 37.80 -35.95 -9.08
CA SER A 245 37.03 -36.70 -10.06
C SER A 245 36.76 -38.11 -9.53
N ASN A 246 35.50 -38.50 -9.36
CA ASN A 246 35.01 -39.82 -9.82
C ASN A 246 33.49 -39.97 -9.70
N ASN A 247 32.83 -39.91 -10.85
CA ASN A 247 31.91 -40.91 -11.41
C ASN A 247 30.95 -41.68 -10.47
N ASN A 248 29.64 -41.43 -10.58
CA ASN A 248 28.70 -42.49 -11.03
C ASN A 248 27.26 -41.98 -11.26
N ASN A 249 26.78 -42.29 -12.46
CA ASN A 249 25.37 -42.34 -12.86
C ASN A 249 24.61 -43.42 -12.07
N ASN A 250 23.36 -43.14 -11.66
CA ASN A 250 22.23 -44.02 -11.98
C ASN A 250 20.86 -43.37 -11.73
N ASN A 251 20.03 -43.44 -12.77
CA ASN A 251 18.59 -43.17 -12.80
C ASN A 251 17.79 -44.26 -12.04
N ASN A 252 16.69 -43.90 -11.37
CA ASN A 252 15.29 -44.12 -11.82
C ASN A 252 14.24 -44.14 -10.68
N ASN A 253 13.15 -43.38 -10.91
CA ASN A 253 11.72 -43.61 -10.61
C ASN A 253 11.23 -43.67 -9.14
N ASN A 254 10.07 -43.13 -8.72
CA ASN A 254 8.85 -42.74 -9.46
C ASN A 254 7.85 -41.92 -8.58
N ASN A 255 7.06 -41.04 -9.25
CA ASN A 255 5.64 -40.64 -9.04
C ASN A 255 5.22 -39.82 -7.78
N ASN A 256 4.32 -38.81 -7.83
CA ASN A 256 3.48 -38.25 -8.91
C ASN A 256 2.82 -36.90 -8.51
N ASN A 257 2.59 -36.06 -9.52
CA ASN A 257 1.50 -35.10 -9.77
C ASN A 257 1.06 -34.03 -8.74
N ASN A 258 1.35 -32.76 -9.09
CA ASN A 258 0.28 -31.87 -9.56
C ASN A 258 0.81 -30.86 -10.59
N ASN A 259 0.23 -30.88 -11.79
CA ASN A 259 0.53 -29.99 -12.91
C ASN A 259 -0.25 -28.68 -12.79
N ASN A 260 0.46 -27.56 -12.92
CA ASN A 260 0.10 -26.50 -13.88
C ASN A 260 1.40 -25.99 -14.49
N ASN A 261 1.53 -26.17 -15.80
CA ASN A 261 2.65 -25.70 -16.60
C ASN A 261 2.47 -24.21 -16.90
N ASP A 262 3.50 -23.42 -16.62
CA ASP A 262 3.92 -22.31 -17.48
C ASP A 262 5.42 -22.03 -17.25
N ASN A 263 6.28 -22.54 -18.15
CA ASN A 263 7.61 -22.02 -18.53
C ASN A 263 8.63 -21.53 -17.47
N ASP A 264 8.50 -21.85 -16.18
CA ASP A 264 9.38 -21.28 -15.13
C ASP A 264 10.73 -21.99 -14.95
N ASN A 265 10.94 -23.16 -15.55
CA ASN A 265 12.18 -23.93 -15.38
C ASN A 265 13.37 -23.49 -16.27
N GLN A 266 13.24 -22.40 -17.04
CA GLN A 266 14.36 -21.83 -17.81
C GLN A 266 14.99 -20.58 -17.17
N TYR A 267 14.52 -20.15 -15.98
CA TYR A 267 14.97 -18.92 -15.30
C TYR A 267 15.38 -19.11 -13.82
N SER A 268 15.56 -20.34 -13.34
CA SER A 268 15.78 -20.64 -11.92
C SER A 268 17.25 -20.55 -11.46
N THR A 269 18.16 -20.06 -12.30
CA THR A 269 19.54 -19.72 -11.90
C THR A 269 19.85 -18.27 -12.29
N GLY A 270 19.80 -17.34 -11.32
CA GLY A 270 20.26 -15.95 -11.50
C GLY A 270 19.26 -14.80 -11.29
N LYS A 271 18.15 -14.99 -10.56
CA LYS A 271 17.22 -13.88 -10.24
C LYS A 271 17.75 -12.99 -9.10
N HIS A 272 17.51 -11.69 -9.19
CA HIS A 272 17.96 -10.69 -8.21
C HIS A 272 17.39 -10.97 -6.80
N PRO A 273 18.15 -10.82 -5.69
CA PRO A 273 17.68 -11.12 -4.33
C PRO A 273 16.38 -10.40 -3.92
N LEU A 274 16.21 -9.15 -4.35
CA LEU A 274 14.97 -8.38 -4.11
C LEU A 274 13.76 -8.98 -4.83
N TYR A 275 13.95 -9.59 -6.00
CA TYR A 275 12.88 -10.31 -6.69
C TYR A 275 12.44 -11.54 -5.89
N THR A 276 13.41 -12.32 -5.36
CA THR A 276 13.11 -13.48 -4.51
C THR A 276 12.42 -13.06 -3.21
N SER A 277 12.82 -11.92 -2.65
CA SER A 277 12.30 -11.41 -1.39
C SER A 277 10.82 -11.03 -1.45
N ILE A 278 10.34 -10.52 -2.60
CA ILE A 278 8.93 -10.12 -2.78
C ILE A 278 8.00 -11.31 -3.10
N GLN A 279 8.53 -12.47 -3.52
CA GLN A 279 7.71 -13.61 -3.94
C GLN A 279 6.64 -14.05 -2.93
N PRO A 280 6.88 -14.08 -1.60
CA PRO A 280 5.85 -14.51 -0.66
C PRO A 280 4.56 -13.67 -0.73
N LEU A 281 4.64 -12.37 -1.05
CA LEU A 281 3.46 -11.51 -1.23
C LEU A 281 2.65 -11.95 -2.47
N PHE A 282 3.31 -12.22 -3.59
CA PHE A 282 2.67 -12.71 -4.81
C PHE A 282 2.06 -14.10 -4.61
N ILE A 283 2.77 -15.01 -3.95
CA ILE A 283 2.31 -16.38 -3.69
C ILE A 283 1.07 -16.36 -2.78
N TRP A 284 1.06 -15.54 -1.73
CA TRP A 284 -0.11 -15.37 -0.88
C TRP A 284 -1.29 -14.77 -1.64
N ALA A 285 -1.07 -13.70 -2.39
CA ALA A 285 -2.13 -13.05 -3.16
C ALA A 285 -2.73 -13.98 -4.24
N ASP A 286 -1.91 -14.85 -4.84
CA ASP A 286 -2.38 -15.88 -5.78
C ASP A 286 -3.23 -16.93 -5.07
N PHE A 287 -2.77 -17.43 -3.92
CA PHE A 287 -3.56 -18.34 -3.09
C PHE A 287 -4.90 -17.71 -2.69
N GLU A 288 -4.90 -16.45 -2.28
CA GLU A 288 -6.09 -15.68 -1.93
C GLU A 288 -7.05 -15.55 -3.13
N ASN A 289 -6.55 -15.21 -4.32
CA ASN A 289 -7.36 -15.15 -5.54
C ASN A 289 -8.00 -16.51 -5.86
N ARG A 290 -7.26 -17.61 -5.73
CA ARG A 290 -7.78 -18.97 -5.94
C ARG A 290 -8.83 -19.34 -4.90
N CYS A 291 -8.66 -18.96 -3.64
CA CYS A 291 -9.67 -19.18 -2.61
C CYS A 291 -10.97 -18.40 -2.91
N ILE A 292 -10.87 -17.13 -3.31
CA ILE A 292 -12.02 -16.31 -3.71
C ILE A 292 -12.75 -16.94 -4.89
N ALA A 293 -12.02 -17.32 -5.95
CA ALA A 293 -12.60 -17.93 -7.14
C ALA A 293 -13.32 -19.26 -6.86
N ASN A 294 -12.88 -19.99 -5.84
CA ASN A 294 -13.47 -21.27 -5.42
C ASN A 294 -14.48 -21.13 -4.27
N ASN A 295 -14.89 -19.91 -3.91
CA ASN A 295 -15.77 -19.63 -2.75
C ASN A 295 -15.28 -20.22 -1.42
N LYS A 296 -13.95 -20.31 -1.24
CA LYS A 296 -13.27 -20.79 -0.02
C LYS A 296 -12.70 -19.63 0.79
N LYS A 297 -13.53 -18.64 1.10
CA LYS A 297 -13.12 -17.46 1.88
C LYS A 297 -12.96 -17.83 3.36
N ASP A 298 -14.03 -18.27 4.02
CA ASP A 298 -13.98 -18.61 5.44
C ASP A 298 -13.59 -20.07 5.67
N PRO A 299 -12.79 -20.37 6.70
CA PRO A 299 -12.01 -19.46 7.55
C PRO A 299 -10.62 -19.10 6.96
N LEU A 300 -10.32 -19.50 5.71
CA LEU A 300 -8.97 -19.49 5.14
C LEU A 300 -8.39 -18.10 4.87
N LEU A 301 -9.23 -17.11 4.62
CA LEU A 301 -8.85 -15.75 4.25
C LEU A 301 -9.18 -14.76 5.37
N SER A 302 -8.42 -13.68 5.41
CA SER A 302 -8.67 -12.56 6.31
C SER A 302 -8.68 -11.26 5.50
N PRO A 303 -9.80 -10.51 5.48
CA PRO A 303 -9.86 -9.20 4.82
C PRO A 303 -8.79 -8.23 5.31
N TYR A 304 -8.48 -8.28 6.60
CA TYR A 304 -7.42 -7.48 7.22
C TYR A 304 -6.04 -7.84 6.65
N LEU A 305 -5.74 -9.13 6.51
CA LEU A 305 -4.50 -9.58 5.88
C LEU A 305 -4.43 -9.21 4.40
N GLY A 306 -5.55 -9.35 3.67
CA GLY A 306 -5.67 -8.89 2.28
C GLY A 306 -5.39 -7.39 2.15
N ASN A 307 -5.89 -6.58 3.09
CA ASN A 307 -5.65 -5.13 3.12
C ASN A 307 -4.15 -4.83 3.29
N ILE A 308 -3.49 -5.50 4.25
CA ILE A 308 -2.03 -5.36 4.45
C ILE A 308 -1.26 -5.70 3.17
N VAL A 309 -1.59 -6.83 2.53
CA VAL A 309 -0.91 -7.28 1.30
C VAL A 309 -1.05 -6.24 0.19
N ILE A 310 -2.25 -5.67 0.00
CA ILE A 310 -2.50 -4.59 -0.96
C ILE A 310 -1.70 -3.33 -0.61
N THR A 311 -1.66 -2.93 0.66
CA THR A 311 -0.84 -1.78 1.10
C THR A 311 0.64 -2.02 0.86
N MET A 312 1.13 -3.25 1.07
CA MET A 312 2.53 -3.58 0.80
C MET A 312 2.85 -3.60 -0.69
N PHE A 313 1.92 -4.05 -1.55
CA PHE A 313 2.07 -3.92 -3.00
C PHE A 313 2.10 -2.46 -3.45
N ASP A 314 1.22 -1.62 -2.90
CA ASP A 314 1.18 -0.18 -3.18
C ASP A 314 2.50 0.48 -2.79
N ARG A 315 3.04 0.19 -1.60
CA ARG A 315 4.37 0.65 -1.21
C ARG A 315 5.48 0.15 -2.14
N TRP A 316 5.49 -1.15 -2.44
CA TRP A 316 6.54 -1.79 -3.24
C TRP A 316 6.57 -1.29 -4.69
N MET A 317 5.42 -1.15 -5.33
CA MET A 317 5.34 -0.83 -6.76
C MET A 317 5.99 0.51 -7.08
N HIS A 318 5.89 1.49 -6.19
CA HIS A 318 6.47 2.84 -6.40
C HIS A 318 7.98 2.78 -6.59
N THR A 319 8.64 1.86 -5.89
CA THR A 319 10.10 1.73 -5.91
C THR A 319 10.59 0.75 -6.98
N TYR A 320 9.86 -0.34 -7.21
CA TYR A 320 10.37 -1.50 -7.94
C TYR A 320 9.64 -1.82 -9.24
N LEU A 321 8.37 -1.49 -9.38
CA LEU A 321 7.62 -1.87 -10.57
C LEU A 321 7.93 -0.90 -11.70
N MET A 322 8.62 -1.39 -12.74
CA MET A 322 9.00 -0.56 -13.89
C MET A 322 9.84 0.65 -13.45
N ALA A 323 10.87 0.35 -12.65
CA ALA A 323 11.71 1.32 -11.96
C ALA A 323 12.34 2.33 -12.93
N ASN A 324 12.52 3.57 -12.45
CA ASN A 324 13.09 4.64 -13.25
C ASN A 324 14.63 4.53 -13.29
N THR A 325 15.18 4.47 -14.51
CA THR A 325 16.62 4.34 -14.78
C THR A 325 17.44 5.55 -14.33
N THR A 326 16.85 6.75 -14.33
CA THR A 326 17.54 7.99 -13.94
C THR A 326 17.92 7.98 -12.46
N PHE A 327 17.06 7.46 -11.59
CA PHE A 327 17.25 7.48 -10.15
C PHE A 327 17.90 6.21 -9.58
N ASN A 328 17.88 5.10 -10.34
CA ASN A 328 18.44 3.82 -9.92
C ASN A 328 19.62 3.38 -10.82
N SER A 329 20.38 4.34 -11.36
CA SER A 329 21.42 4.10 -12.37
C SER A 329 22.53 3.12 -11.94
N SER A 330 22.76 2.96 -10.64
CA SER A 330 23.75 2.04 -10.06
C SER A 330 23.27 0.58 -9.92
N MET A 331 22.05 0.25 -10.35
CA MET A 331 21.52 -1.11 -10.21
C MET A 331 22.08 -2.08 -11.24
N THR A 332 22.16 -3.35 -10.85
CA THR A 332 22.73 -4.43 -11.67
C THR A 332 21.84 -4.79 -12.87
N PRO A 333 22.40 -5.43 -13.92
CA PRO A 333 21.59 -5.97 -15.01
C PRO A 333 20.51 -6.96 -14.54
N ALA A 334 20.79 -7.76 -13.50
CA ALA A 334 19.83 -8.71 -12.93
C ALA A 334 18.62 -8.00 -12.30
N PHE A 335 18.84 -6.84 -11.66
CA PHE A 335 17.76 -5.98 -11.17
C PHE A 335 16.87 -5.53 -12.34
N TRP A 336 17.46 -4.99 -13.41
CA TRP A 336 16.72 -4.47 -14.55
C TRP A 336 15.97 -5.56 -15.33
N GLN A 337 16.51 -6.77 -15.39
CA GLN A 337 15.80 -7.93 -15.94
C GLN A 337 14.54 -8.29 -15.16
N CYS A 338 14.47 -7.99 -13.86
CA CYS A 338 13.28 -8.26 -13.03
C CYS A 338 12.31 -7.08 -12.99
N PHE A 339 12.83 -5.86 -12.92
CA PHE A 339 12.08 -4.67 -12.50
C PHE A 339 12.03 -3.54 -13.54
N GLY A 340 12.77 -3.65 -14.64
CA GLY A 340 12.79 -2.63 -15.69
C GLY A 340 11.49 -2.55 -16.47
N GLY A 341 11.18 -1.37 -17.03
CA GLY A 341 9.92 -1.12 -17.76
C GLY A 341 9.67 -2.04 -18.97
N ASP A 342 10.72 -2.49 -19.63
CA ASP A 342 10.61 -3.41 -20.78
C ASP A 342 10.80 -4.89 -20.39
N SER A 343 11.04 -5.16 -19.11
CA SER A 343 11.16 -6.53 -18.61
C SER A 343 9.85 -7.30 -18.77
N PRO A 344 9.90 -8.54 -19.30
CA PRO A 344 8.73 -9.42 -19.32
C PRO A 344 8.29 -9.79 -17.90
N VAL A 345 9.23 -9.85 -16.94
CA VAL A 345 8.94 -10.14 -15.53
C VAL A 345 8.13 -9.01 -14.90
N ALA A 346 8.57 -7.75 -15.09
CA ALA A 346 7.84 -6.59 -14.59
C ALA A 346 6.43 -6.48 -15.21
N LYS A 347 6.29 -6.78 -16.50
CA LYS A 347 4.98 -6.81 -17.17
C LYS A 347 4.06 -7.92 -16.63
N LYS A 348 4.60 -9.10 -16.32
CA LYS A 348 3.84 -10.18 -15.65
C LYS A 348 3.39 -9.76 -14.25
N MET A 349 4.27 -9.13 -13.46
CA MET A 349 3.91 -8.59 -12.15
C MET A 349 2.81 -7.53 -12.25
N LEU A 350 2.90 -6.60 -13.20
CA LEU A 350 1.85 -5.61 -13.45
C LEU A 350 0.52 -6.28 -13.78
N ASN A 351 0.52 -7.27 -14.69
CA ASN A 351 -0.69 -8.00 -15.03
C ASN A 351 -1.34 -8.67 -13.82
N PHE A 352 -0.52 -9.30 -12.97
CA PHE A 352 -0.99 -9.91 -11.73
C PHE A 352 -1.57 -8.89 -10.75
N LEU A 353 -0.93 -7.73 -10.55
CA LEU A 353 -1.47 -6.70 -9.66
C LEU A 353 -2.82 -6.14 -10.15
N VAL A 354 -2.98 -5.98 -11.46
CA VAL A 354 -4.26 -5.57 -12.05
C VAL A 354 -5.33 -6.65 -11.86
N GLU A 355 -4.98 -7.92 -12.07
CA GLU A 355 -5.87 -9.05 -11.78
C GLU A 355 -6.28 -9.08 -10.31
N LYS A 356 -5.32 -8.88 -9.40
CA LYS A 356 -5.58 -8.83 -7.97
C LYS A 356 -6.55 -7.71 -7.62
N CYS A 357 -6.39 -6.52 -8.21
CA CYS A 357 -7.34 -5.43 -8.05
C CYS A 357 -8.73 -5.79 -8.56
N MET A 358 -8.81 -6.48 -9.70
CA MET A 358 -10.07 -6.93 -10.30
C MET A 358 -10.81 -7.90 -9.38
N VAL A 359 -10.12 -8.93 -8.88
CA VAL A 359 -10.70 -9.95 -7.98
C VAL A 359 -11.24 -9.29 -6.71
N ASN A 360 -10.44 -8.45 -6.05
CA ASN A 360 -10.87 -7.77 -4.83
C ASN A 360 -12.09 -6.85 -5.07
N LEU A 361 -12.08 -6.03 -6.13
CA LEU A 361 -13.14 -5.05 -6.38
C LEU A 361 -14.45 -5.64 -6.89
N PHE A 362 -14.42 -6.82 -7.52
CA PHE A 362 -15.62 -7.43 -8.09
C PHE A 362 -16.07 -8.72 -7.42
N ASP A 363 -15.18 -9.43 -6.73
CA ASP A 363 -15.45 -10.72 -6.09
C ASP A 363 -15.28 -10.68 -4.55
N TRP A 364 -14.78 -9.59 -3.98
CA TRP A 364 -14.62 -9.43 -2.52
C TRP A 364 -14.85 -7.99 -2.02
N ILE A 365 -15.81 -7.30 -2.63
CA ILE A 365 -16.11 -5.89 -2.38
C ILE A 365 -16.81 -5.64 -1.03
N GLU A 366 -17.28 -6.69 -0.36
CA GLU A 366 -18.02 -6.57 0.91
C GLU A 366 -17.16 -5.94 2.03
N GLU A 367 -15.84 -5.99 1.88
CA GLU A 367 -14.86 -5.55 2.87
C GLU A 367 -14.39 -4.11 2.56
N ARG A 368 -14.91 -3.15 3.35
CA ARG A 368 -14.72 -1.70 3.10
C ARG A 368 -13.26 -1.29 2.96
N GLU A 369 -12.44 -1.56 3.98
CA GLU A 369 -11.03 -1.12 4.01
C GLU A 369 -10.21 -1.77 2.88
N LEU A 370 -10.45 -3.05 2.60
CA LEU A 370 -9.83 -3.78 1.50
C LEU A 370 -10.20 -3.16 0.15
N GLY A 371 -11.48 -2.84 -0.07
CA GLY A 371 -11.96 -2.19 -1.27
C GLY A 371 -11.35 -0.80 -1.49
N GLU A 372 -11.30 0.02 -0.43
CA GLU A 372 -10.66 1.34 -0.45
C GLU A 372 -9.16 1.25 -0.79
N SER A 373 -8.42 0.36 -0.13
CA SER A 373 -6.98 0.17 -0.41
C SER A 373 -6.70 -0.44 -1.77
N THR A 374 -7.55 -1.35 -2.24
CA THR A 374 -7.43 -1.93 -3.59
C THR A 374 -7.63 -0.86 -4.66
N CYS A 375 -8.62 0.01 -4.45
CA CYS A 375 -8.87 1.12 -5.37
C CYS A 375 -7.71 2.13 -5.38
N ARG A 376 -7.08 2.37 -4.22
CA ARG A 376 -5.88 3.20 -4.09
C ARG A 376 -4.70 2.61 -4.87
N LEU A 377 -4.44 1.30 -4.75
CA LEU A 377 -3.40 0.61 -5.54
C LEU A 377 -3.66 0.77 -7.04
N LEU A 378 -4.90 0.58 -7.50
CA LEU A 378 -5.26 0.77 -8.92
C LEU A 378 -4.98 2.22 -9.37
N LEU A 379 -5.30 3.20 -8.54
CA LEU A 379 -4.97 4.60 -8.81
C LEU A 379 -3.45 4.82 -8.88
N SER A 380 -2.66 4.26 -7.97
CA SER A 380 -1.19 4.35 -7.98
C SER A 380 -0.60 3.78 -9.28
N LEU A 381 -1.04 2.60 -9.70
CA LEU A 381 -0.64 1.98 -10.98
C LEU A 381 -0.94 2.89 -12.18
N ALA A 382 -2.08 3.57 -12.18
CA ALA A 382 -2.46 4.52 -13.23
C ALA A 382 -1.71 5.88 -13.12
N SER A 383 -1.18 6.20 -11.95
CA SER A 383 -0.55 7.50 -11.67
C SER A 383 0.90 7.56 -12.11
N VAL A 384 1.63 6.46 -11.97
CA VAL A 384 3.05 6.39 -12.34
C VAL A 384 3.20 6.25 -13.86
N PRO A 385 3.81 7.22 -14.57
CA PRO A 385 3.89 7.20 -16.04
C PRO A 385 4.57 5.96 -16.62
N SER A 386 5.66 5.48 -15.99
CA SER A 386 6.39 4.29 -16.44
C SER A 386 5.54 3.01 -16.37
N ILE A 387 4.58 2.94 -15.46
CA ILE A 387 3.62 1.85 -15.30
C ILE A 387 2.41 2.06 -16.23
N ARG A 388 1.83 3.27 -16.21
CA ARG A 388 0.61 3.61 -16.96
C ARG A 388 0.72 3.26 -18.44
N ARG A 389 1.86 3.50 -19.07
CA ARG A 389 2.08 3.21 -20.50
C ARG A 389 1.86 1.73 -20.88
N HIS A 390 1.99 0.81 -19.91
CA HIS A 390 1.81 -0.63 -20.15
C HIS A 390 0.43 -1.15 -19.76
N LEU A 391 -0.36 -0.41 -18.97
CA LEU A 391 -1.66 -0.88 -18.43
C LEU A 391 -2.62 -1.37 -19.52
N LYS A 392 -2.77 -0.62 -20.62
CA LYS A 392 -3.69 -0.98 -21.71
C LYS A 392 -3.29 -2.29 -22.42
N GLY A 393 -2.00 -2.59 -22.43
CA GLY A 393 -1.47 -3.83 -22.99
C GLY A 393 -1.64 -5.03 -22.07
N CYS A 394 -2.03 -4.85 -20.81
CA CYS A 394 -2.22 -5.94 -19.85
C CYS A 394 -3.55 -6.67 -20.14
N PRO A 395 -3.52 -8.00 -20.37
CA PRO A 395 -4.74 -8.80 -20.52
C PRO A 395 -5.72 -8.63 -19.37
N SER A 396 -5.23 -8.65 -18.12
CA SER A 396 -6.09 -8.49 -16.94
C SER A 396 -6.74 -7.11 -16.88
N TYR A 397 -6.12 -6.05 -17.41
CA TYR A 397 -6.74 -4.73 -17.51
C TYR A 397 -7.86 -4.70 -18.55
N GLN A 398 -7.68 -5.37 -19.69
CA GLN A 398 -8.73 -5.47 -20.71
C GLN A 398 -9.93 -6.27 -20.18
N GLN A 399 -9.67 -7.36 -19.46
CA GLN A 399 -10.70 -8.11 -18.75
C GLN A 399 -11.39 -7.24 -17.68
N PHE A 400 -10.62 -6.46 -16.93
CA PHE A 400 -11.14 -5.51 -15.95
C PHE A 400 -12.15 -4.55 -16.60
N ILE A 401 -11.75 -3.86 -17.67
CA ILE A 401 -12.59 -2.87 -18.37
C ILE A 401 -13.83 -3.54 -18.96
N SER A 402 -13.69 -4.72 -19.58
CA SER A 402 -14.85 -5.43 -20.12
C SER A 402 -15.83 -5.85 -19.02
N ARG A 403 -15.36 -6.31 -17.85
CA ARG A 403 -16.23 -6.64 -16.71
C ARG A 403 -16.95 -5.41 -16.16
N PHE A 404 -16.26 -4.27 -16.09
CA PHE A 404 -16.87 -2.99 -15.71
C PHE A 404 -17.96 -2.54 -16.70
N GLN A 405 -17.68 -2.62 -18.00
CA GLN A 405 -18.60 -2.17 -19.06
C GLN A 405 -19.76 -3.15 -19.32
N ASN A 406 -19.56 -4.45 -19.10
CA ASN A 406 -20.58 -5.48 -19.22
C ASN A 406 -21.59 -5.47 -18.04
N GLY A 407 -21.22 -4.86 -16.91
CA GLY A 407 -22.17 -4.57 -15.85
C GLY A 407 -23.24 -3.57 -16.33
N THR A 408 -24.44 -3.61 -15.76
CA THR A 408 -25.37 -2.49 -15.89
C THR A 408 -24.71 -1.26 -15.29
N LEU A 409 -24.12 -0.41 -16.12
CA LEU A 409 -23.51 0.84 -15.70
C LEU A 409 -24.55 1.73 -15.00
N PRO A 410 -24.17 2.39 -13.90
CA PRO A 410 -22.93 2.27 -13.14
C PRO A 410 -22.94 0.96 -12.36
N CYS A 411 -21.79 0.31 -12.18
CA CYS A 411 -21.68 -0.93 -11.41
C CYS A 411 -22.35 -0.74 -10.04
N THR A 412 -23.62 -1.15 -9.92
CA THR A 412 -24.49 -0.85 -8.77
C THR A 412 -24.00 -1.52 -7.48
N LYS A 413 -22.97 -2.35 -7.61
CA LYS A 413 -22.28 -3.04 -6.52
C LYS A 413 -21.13 -2.26 -5.90
N LEU A 414 -20.62 -1.21 -6.55
CA LEU A 414 -19.52 -0.42 -6.00
C LEU A 414 -20.05 0.64 -5.03
N PRO A 415 -19.63 0.64 -3.75
CA PRO A 415 -19.94 1.72 -2.83
C PRO A 415 -19.47 3.09 -3.36
N LEU A 416 -20.24 4.15 -3.11
CA LEU A 416 -19.95 5.50 -3.62
C LEU A 416 -18.55 6.01 -3.24
N HIS A 417 -18.08 5.66 -2.04
CA HIS A 417 -16.75 6.05 -1.54
C HIS A 417 -15.60 5.39 -2.32
N ILE A 418 -15.84 4.22 -2.95
CA ILE A 418 -14.88 3.54 -3.83
C ILE A 418 -15.05 4.03 -5.27
N LEU A 419 -16.29 4.23 -5.73
CA LEU A 419 -16.60 4.58 -7.11
C LEU A 419 -15.86 5.83 -7.60
N ARG A 420 -15.73 6.85 -6.75
CA ARG A 420 -15.00 8.10 -7.06
C ARG A 420 -13.56 7.83 -7.47
N THR A 421 -12.80 7.17 -6.61
CA THR A 421 -11.39 6.82 -6.82
C THR A 421 -11.23 5.80 -7.95
N PHE A 422 -12.23 4.92 -8.11
CA PHE A 422 -12.23 3.93 -9.16
C PHE A 422 -12.33 4.58 -10.55
N ILE A 423 -13.30 5.48 -10.75
CA ILE A 423 -13.44 6.25 -11.99
C ILE A 423 -12.19 7.11 -12.24
N GLN A 424 -11.65 7.73 -11.20
CA GLN A 424 -10.40 8.49 -11.28
C GLN A 424 -9.25 7.65 -11.85
N ALA A 425 -9.04 6.44 -11.30
CA ALA A 425 -7.99 5.54 -11.74
C ALA A 425 -8.18 5.09 -13.20
N LEU A 426 -9.39 4.68 -13.57
CA LEU A 426 -9.68 4.22 -14.93
C LEU A 426 -9.50 5.33 -15.97
N CYS A 427 -9.99 6.55 -15.69
CA CYS A 427 -9.82 7.71 -16.58
C CYS A 427 -8.34 8.05 -16.76
N ARG A 428 -7.56 8.05 -15.67
CA ARG A 428 -6.13 8.31 -15.72
C ARG A 428 -5.40 7.26 -16.56
N ALA A 429 -5.75 5.99 -16.43
CA ALA A 429 -5.20 4.91 -17.22
C ALA A 429 -5.55 4.99 -18.73
N GLN A 430 -6.59 5.74 -19.13
CA GLN A 430 -6.91 5.95 -20.55
C GLN A 430 -5.97 6.91 -21.26
N VAL A 431 -5.23 7.74 -20.54
CA VAL A 431 -4.36 8.77 -21.13
C VAL A 431 -2.90 8.30 -21.02
N SER A 432 -2.54 7.36 -21.90
CA SER A 432 -1.17 6.83 -22.07
C SER A 432 -0.51 7.41 -23.32
N GLU A 433 0.75 7.06 -23.57
CA GLU A 433 1.47 7.36 -24.82
C GLU A 433 0.84 6.57 -25.98
N SER A 434 -0.31 7.02 -26.49
CA SER A 434 -0.97 6.51 -27.69
C SER A 434 -1.02 7.60 -28.77
N ASP A 435 -1.35 7.22 -30.01
CA ASP A 435 -1.46 8.17 -31.13
C ASP A 435 -2.57 9.21 -30.92
N ASN A 436 -3.62 8.86 -30.16
CA ASN A 436 -4.74 9.77 -29.88
C ASN A 436 -5.37 9.53 -28.49
N PRO A 437 -4.70 9.95 -27.41
CA PRO A 437 -5.15 9.70 -26.04
C PRO A 437 -6.47 10.41 -25.71
N LYS A 438 -6.78 11.52 -26.38
CA LYS A 438 -8.06 12.22 -26.20
C LYS A 438 -9.23 11.38 -26.69
N LYS A 439 -9.10 10.77 -27.87
CA LYS A 439 -10.13 9.89 -28.42
C LYS A 439 -10.37 8.69 -27.50
N GLU A 440 -9.32 8.04 -27.03
CA GLU A 440 -9.43 6.89 -26.14
C GLU A 440 -10.12 7.22 -24.81
N PHE A 441 -9.80 8.39 -24.24
CA PHE A 441 -10.51 8.91 -23.07
C PHE A 441 -12.00 9.13 -23.36
N HIS A 442 -12.34 9.74 -24.50
CA HIS A 442 -13.73 9.99 -24.89
C HIS A 442 -14.50 8.69 -25.15
N ASP A 443 -13.88 7.71 -25.82
CA ASP A 443 -14.48 6.40 -26.10
C ASP A 443 -14.78 5.64 -24.80
N PHE A 444 -13.86 5.70 -23.82
CA PHE A 444 -14.10 5.14 -22.48
C PHE A 444 -15.22 5.87 -21.72
N CYS A 445 -15.27 7.20 -21.79
CA CYS A 445 -16.27 8.00 -21.08
C CYS A 445 -17.66 7.99 -21.74
N ALA A 446 -17.77 7.61 -23.02
CA ALA A 446 -19.04 7.59 -23.76
C ALA A 446 -20.19 6.84 -23.04
N PRO A 447 -19.99 5.60 -22.54
CA PRO A 447 -21.03 4.91 -21.78
C PRO A 447 -21.40 5.61 -20.46
N LEU A 448 -20.44 6.24 -19.77
CA LEU A 448 -20.68 7.03 -18.55
C LEU A 448 -21.49 8.28 -18.87
N GLN A 449 -21.12 8.99 -19.94
CA GLN A 449 -21.81 10.16 -20.46
C GLN A 449 -23.26 9.84 -20.81
N LYS A 450 -23.52 8.68 -21.44
CA LYS A 450 -24.89 8.22 -21.71
C LYS A 450 -25.71 8.08 -20.43
N TYR A 451 -25.18 7.37 -19.43
CA TYR A 451 -25.86 7.18 -18.14
C TYR A 451 -26.17 8.51 -17.45
N ILE A 452 -25.18 9.41 -17.38
CA ILE A 452 -25.31 10.75 -16.77
C ILE A 452 -26.38 11.57 -17.50
N ASN A 453 -26.35 11.57 -18.83
CA ASN A 453 -27.32 12.29 -19.64
C ASN A 453 -28.75 11.77 -19.43
N GLU A 454 -28.94 10.45 -19.34
CA GLU A 454 -30.24 9.85 -19.05
C GLU A 454 -30.73 10.21 -17.64
N THR A 455 -29.83 10.20 -16.65
CA THR A 455 -30.13 10.65 -15.29
C THR A 455 -30.60 12.10 -15.27
N PHE A 456 -29.85 13.02 -15.88
CA PHE A 456 -30.24 14.44 -15.94
C PHE A 456 -31.53 14.68 -16.72
N LYS A 457 -31.76 13.97 -17.84
CA LYS A 457 -33.04 14.04 -18.57
C LYS A 457 -34.23 13.63 -17.72
N SER A 458 -34.06 12.68 -16.80
CA SER A 458 -35.15 12.20 -15.93
C SER A 458 -35.66 13.26 -14.93
N PHE A 459 -34.89 14.31 -14.67
CA PHE A 459 -35.27 15.43 -13.81
C PHE A 459 -35.99 16.56 -14.56
N ASN A 460 -35.81 16.68 -15.88
CA ASN A 460 -36.51 17.68 -16.69
C ASN A 460 -38.01 17.38 -16.87
N ASN A 461 -38.45 16.15 -16.62
CA ASN A 461 -39.79 15.67 -16.96
C ASN A 461 -40.85 15.85 -15.84
N ASN A 462 -40.67 16.77 -14.88
CA ASN A 462 -41.64 17.11 -13.81
C ASN A 462 -42.28 15.94 -13.02
N SER A 463 -41.67 14.75 -13.03
CA SER A 463 -42.14 13.60 -12.25
C SER A 463 -41.55 13.66 -10.84
N SER A 464 -42.38 13.35 -9.83
CA SER A 464 -42.02 13.41 -8.42
C SER A 464 -40.66 12.79 -8.11
N MET A 465 -39.92 13.43 -7.20
CA MET A 465 -38.63 12.94 -6.72
C MET A 465 -38.85 11.60 -6.02
N ASN A 466 -38.12 10.56 -6.43
CA ASN A 466 -38.12 9.27 -5.77
C ASN A 466 -36.69 8.85 -5.40
N SER A 467 -36.57 7.88 -4.50
CA SER A 467 -35.28 7.40 -4.00
C SER A 467 -34.35 6.91 -5.11
N ILE A 468 -34.90 6.24 -6.13
CA ILE A 468 -34.13 5.72 -7.27
C ILE A 468 -33.50 6.84 -8.10
N LYS A 469 -34.26 7.91 -8.39
CA LYS A 469 -33.72 9.07 -9.11
C LYS A 469 -32.63 9.76 -8.30
N MET A 470 -32.83 9.90 -7.00
CA MET A 470 -31.84 10.48 -6.08
C MET A 470 -30.53 9.70 -6.09
N GLU A 471 -30.61 8.38 -5.97
CA GLU A 471 -29.46 7.48 -6.03
C GLU A 471 -28.72 7.62 -7.37
N ARG A 472 -29.44 7.62 -8.50
CA ARG A 472 -28.85 7.82 -9.83
C ARG A 472 -28.13 9.17 -9.96
N LEU A 473 -28.70 10.23 -9.40
CA LEU A 473 -28.11 11.56 -9.39
C LEU A 473 -26.82 11.56 -8.58
N GLU A 474 -26.83 10.99 -7.38
CA GLU A 474 -25.66 10.88 -6.52
C GLU A 474 -24.53 10.12 -7.21
N ILE A 475 -24.83 8.97 -7.82
CA ILE A 475 -23.85 8.21 -8.60
C ILE A 475 -23.31 9.04 -9.77
N SER A 476 -24.17 9.76 -10.50
CA SER A 476 -23.76 10.60 -11.62
C SER A 476 -22.79 11.71 -11.18
N LEU A 477 -23.06 12.35 -10.04
CA LEU A 477 -22.18 13.37 -9.47
C LEU A 477 -20.83 12.78 -9.01
N VAL A 478 -20.84 11.59 -8.42
CA VAL A 478 -19.61 10.88 -8.02
C VAL A 478 -18.76 10.48 -9.23
N ILE A 479 -19.38 10.05 -10.33
CA ILE A 479 -18.67 9.76 -11.59
C ILE A 479 -18.04 11.03 -12.16
N ILE A 480 -18.79 12.14 -12.21
CA ILE A 480 -18.26 13.42 -12.71
C ILE A 480 -17.06 13.85 -11.87
N ASP A 481 -17.17 13.79 -10.55
CA ASP A 481 -16.07 14.13 -9.63
C ASP A 481 -14.84 13.22 -9.84
N GLY A 482 -15.04 11.90 -9.96
CA GLY A 482 -13.96 10.97 -10.29
C GLY A 482 -13.25 11.32 -11.61
N ILE A 483 -13.98 11.76 -12.63
CA ILE A 483 -13.41 12.22 -13.90
C ILE A 483 -12.58 13.49 -13.70
N VAL A 484 -13.06 14.47 -12.93
CA VAL A 484 -12.31 15.70 -12.61
C VAL A 484 -10.98 15.37 -11.95
N LEU A 485 -11.00 14.53 -10.91
CA LEU A 485 -9.82 14.14 -10.14
C LEU A 485 -8.81 13.31 -10.92
N SER A 486 -9.20 12.75 -12.07
CA SER A 486 -8.29 11.99 -12.91
C SER A 486 -7.10 12.86 -13.35
N ASN A 487 -7.28 14.20 -13.36
CA ASN A 487 -6.26 15.19 -13.68
C ASN A 487 -5.56 14.91 -15.01
N VAL A 488 -6.36 14.58 -16.03
CA VAL A 488 -5.90 14.37 -17.39
C VAL A 488 -6.43 15.48 -18.30
N GLU A 489 -5.67 15.82 -19.34
CA GLU A 489 -5.97 16.97 -20.20
C GLU A 489 -7.43 17.03 -20.72
N PRO A 490 -8.06 15.92 -21.19
CA PRO A 490 -9.44 15.98 -21.68
C PRO A 490 -10.52 16.18 -20.60
N ALA A 491 -10.21 15.93 -19.33
CA ALA A 491 -11.20 15.84 -18.26
C ALA A 491 -11.88 17.19 -17.96
N PHE A 492 -11.15 18.30 -18.04
CA PHE A 492 -11.72 19.64 -17.83
C PHE A 492 -12.79 19.95 -18.89
N ASN A 493 -12.46 19.78 -20.17
CA ASN A 493 -13.39 20.06 -21.28
C ASN A 493 -14.60 19.12 -21.24
N TRP A 494 -14.37 17.84 -20.95
CA TRP A 494 -15.44 16.87 -20.77
C TRP A 494 -16.38 17.25 -19.62
N THR A 495 -15.85 17.73 -18.49
CA THR A 495 -16.71 18.11 -17.34
C THR A 495 -17.43 19.44 -17.59
N SER A 496 -16.77 20.39 -18.26
CA SER A 496 -17.30 21.73 -18.52
C SER A 496 -18.62 21.71 -19.29
N GLN A 497 -18.89 20.68 -20.10
CA GLN A 497 -20.16 20.51 -20.81
C GLN A 497 -21.38 20.38 -19.85
N TYR A 498 -21.15 19.97 -18.60
CA TYR A 498 -22.18 19.80 -17.59
C TYR A 498 -22.38 21.02 -16.69
N SER A 499 -21.61 22.10 -16.87
CA SER A 499 -21.61 23.25 -15.96
C SER A 499 -23.01 23.81 -15.68
N GLN A 500 -23.80 24.04 -16.73
CA GLN A 500 -25.17 24.56 -16.56
C GLN A 500 -26.10 23.54 -15.90
N THR A 501 -25.95 22.25 -16.25
CA THR A 501 -26.73 21.17 -15.65
C THR A 501 -26.46 21.04 -14.16
N LEU A 502 -25.19 21.13 -13.74
CA LEU A 502 -24.79 21.10 -12.33
C LEU A 502 -25.34 22.31 -11.55
N ILE A 503 -25.36 23.50 -12.17
CA ILE A 503 -26.02 24.67 -11.57
C ILE A 503 -27.52 24.42 -11.40
N ASN A 504 -28.17 23.81 -12.39
CA ASN A 504 -29.59 23.49 -12.31
C ASN A 504 -29.91 22.45 -11.23
N VAL A 505 -28.99 21.54 -10.91
CA VAL A 505 -29.16 20.57 -9.80
C VAL A 505 -29.39 21.28 -8.47
N LEU A 506 -28.77 22.44 -8.23
CA LEU A 506 -28.99 23.21 -7.01
C LEU A 506 -30.47 23.60 -6.81
N SER A 507 -31.15 23.93 -7.91
CA SER A 507 -32.56 24.31 -7.88
C SER A 507 -33.52 23.16 -7.54
N LEU A 508 -33.05 21.90 -7.62
CA LEU A 508 -33.85 20.74 -7.24
C LEU A 508 -33.99 20.57 -5.72
N PHE A 509 -33.18 21.28 -4.93
CA PHE A 509 -33.06 21.08 -3.47
C PHE A 509 -33.41 22.33 -2.67
N SER A 510 -34.50 23.02 -3.02
CA SER A 510 -34.94 24.24 -2.34
C SER A 510 -35.39 24.04 -0.89
N SER A 511 -35.88 22.85 -0.52
CA SER A 511 -36.52 22.60 0.78
C SER A 511 -35.63 22.01 1.88
N GLU A 512 -34.50 21.35 1.55
CA GLU A 512 -33.62 20.73 2.56
C GLU A 512 -32.13 20.75 2.13
N PRO A 513 -31.19 20.91 3.08
CA PRO A 513 -29.76 20.75 2.81
C PRO A 513 -29.49 19.30 2.39
N ASN A 514 -28.81 19.13 1.25
CA ASN A 514 -28.63 17.83 0.65
C ASN A 514 -27.18 17.57 0.22
N THR A 515 -26.73 16.33 0.35
CA THR A 515 -25.36 15.90 0.04
C THR A 515 -25.00 16.17 -1.42
N GLN A 516 -25.96 16.15 -2.34
CA GLN A 516 -25.74 16.45 -3.76
C GLN A 516 -25.35 17.92 -3.99
N VAL A 517 -25.85 18.86 -3.20
CA VAL A 517 -25.44 20.27 -3.29
C VAL A 517 -23.96 20.40 -2.90
N SER A 518 -23.55 19.78 -1.79
CA SER A 518 -22.14 19.73 -1.38
C SER A 518 -21.26 19.09 -2.46
N GLN A 519 -21.73 17.99 -3.06
CA GLN A 519 -21.00 17.30 -4.12
C GLN A 519 -20.82 18.15 -5.37
N VAL A 520 -21.83 18.94 -5.76
CA VAL A 520 -21.70 19.91 -6.87
C VAL A 520 -20.62 20.95 -6.57
N PHE A 521 -20.61 21.52 -5.36
CA PHE A 521 -19.55 22.46 -4.97
C PHE A 521 -18.17 21.83 -4.98
N ARG A 522 -18.06 20.58 -4.50
CA ARG A 522 -16.82 19.81 -4.52
C ARG A 522 -16.27 19.65 -5.94
N ILE A 523 -17.11 19.31 -6.91
CA ILE A 523 -16.72 19.21 -8.33
C ILE A 523 -16.11 20.53 -8.83
N PHE A 524 -16.74 21.67 -8.54
CA PHE A 524 -16.20 22.98 -8.97
C PHE A 524 -14.92 23.37 -8.22
N ALA A 525 -14.80 23.01 -6.94
CA ALA A 525 -13.58 23.23 -6.16
C ALA A 525 -12.41 22.41 -6.74
N ASP A 526 -12.62 21.11 -6.99
CA ASP A 526 -11.62 20.22 -7.56
C ASP A 526 -11.25 20.66 -8.99
N LEU A 527 -12.20 21.16 -9.80
CA LEU A 527 -11.91 21.77 -11.10
C LEU A 527 -11.02 23.01 -10.99
N ALA A 528 -11.27 23.87 -9.99
CA ALA A 528 -10.48 25.07 -9.77
C ALA A 528 -9.07 24.71 -9.30
N GLU A 529 -8.95 23.84 -8.29
CA GLU A 529 -7.67 23.42 -7.70
C GLU A 529 -6.75 22.76 -8.74
N LEU A 530 -7.31 21.86 -9.57
CA LEU A 530 -6.50 21.07 -10.50
C LEU A 530 -6.21 21.79 -11.82
N TYR A 531 -7.15 22.57 -12.35
CA TYR A 531 -7.05 23.05 -13.74
C TYR A 531 -6.85 24.56 -13.88
N LEU A 532 -7.28 25.41 -12.92
CA LEU A 532 -7.37 26.87 -13.10
C LEU A 532 -6.08 27.50 -13.65
N ILE A 533 -4.92 27.09 -13.15
CA ILE A 533 -3.60 27.61 -13.54
C ILE A 533 -3.25 27.24 -14.99
N SER A 534 -3.75 26.10 -15.47
CA SER A 534 -3.45 25.56 -16.80
C SER A 534 -4.47 25.97 -17.86
N LEU A 535 -5.57 26.63 -17.49
CA LEU A 535 -6.65 26.94 -18.41
C LEU A 535 -6.28 28.02 -19.44
N PRO A 536 -6.61 27.83 -20.72
CA PRO A 536 -6.47 28.88 -21.73
C PRO A 536 -7.37 30.09 -21.46
N ASN A 537 -8.55 29.88 -20.85
CA ASN A 537 -9.52 30.92 -20.53
C ASN A 537 -9.99 30.82 -19.07
N PRO A 538 -9.17 31.25 -18.10
CA PRO A 538 -9.53 31.19 -16.69
C PRO A 538 -10.73 32.10 -16.35
N LYS A 539 -10.87 33.25 -17.03
CA LYS A 539 -12.00 34.18 -16.83
C LYS A 539 -13.35 33.55 -17.17
N GLY A 540 -13.40 32.75 -18.23
CA GLY A 540 -14.61 32.02 -18.62
C GLY A 540 -15.07 31.05 -17.54
N PHE A 541 -14.13 30.26 -17.00
CA PHE A 541 -14.42 29.34 -15.91
C PHE A 541 -14.82 30.07 -14.62
N LEU A 542 -14.10 31.13 -14.23
CA LEU A 542 -14.46 31.95 -13.05
C LEU A 542 -15.87 32.56 -13.17
N SER A 543 -16.30 32.95 -14.38
CA SER A 543 -17.67 33.42 -14.62
C SER A 543 -18.71 32.33 -14.29
N VAL A 544 -18.42 31.06 -14.61
CA VAL A 544 -19.27 29.92 -14.23
C VAL A 544 -19.26 29.72 -12.71
N CYS A 545 -18.11 29.83 -12.06
CA CYS A 545 -18.02 29.77 -10.59
C CYS A 545 -18.85 30.89 -9.91
N VAL A 546 -18.87 32.10 -10.47
CA VAL A 546 -19.74 33.17 -9.97
C VAL A 546 -21.21 32.79 -10.11
N LYS A 547 -21.61 32.18 -11.23
CA LYS A 547 -23.01 31.74 -11.44
C LYS A 547 -23.44 30.69 -10.43
N ILE A 548 -22.57 29.75 -10.05
CA ILE A 548 -22.92 28.73 -9.05
C ILE A 548 -23.08 29.32 -7.65
N ILE A 549 -22.21 30.27 -7.28
CA ILE A 549 -22.33 31.02 -6.02
C ILE A 549 -23.64 31.81 -5.99
N GLN A 550 -23.97 32.49 -7.08
CA GLN A 550 -25.23 33.24 -7.20
C GLN A 550 -26.46 32.33 -7.11
N ALA A 551 -26.43 31.15 -7.75
CA ALA A 551 -27.51 30.18 -7.67
C ALA A 551 -27.70 29.64 -6.24
N PHE A 552 -26.61 29.36 -5.53
CA PHE A 552 -26.65 28.94 -4.14
C PHE A 552 -27.10 30.06 -3.18
N GLY A 553 -26.70 31.31 -3.43
CA GLY A 553 -27.18 32.47 -2.69
C GLY A 553 -28.71 32.58 -2.76
N LYS A 554 -29.28 32.48 -3.97
CA LYS A 554 -30.74 32.46 -4.17
C LYS A 554 -31.42 31.30 -3.43
N LEU A 555 -30.84 30.10 -3.50
CA LEU A 555 -31.34 28.92 -2.79
C LEU A 555 -31.42 29.15 -1.27
N ASN A 556 -30.38 29.77 -0.68
CA ASN A 556 -30.35 30.06 0.74
C ASN A 556 -31.30 31.19 1.14
N ASP A 557 -31.52 32.18 0.27
CA ASP A 557 -32.53 33.21 0.47
C ASP A 557 -33.93 32.60 0.52
N GLU A 558 -34.26 31.68 -0.40
CA GLU A 558 -35.52 30.94 -0.43
C GLU A 558 -35.73 30.11 0.85
N ARG A 559 -34.71 29.37 1.31
CA ARG A 559 -34.76 28.62 2.58
C ARG A 559 -34.95 29.52 3.80
N SER A 560 -34.32 30.69 3.78
CA SER A 560 -34.42 31.67 4.87
C SER A 560 -35.83 32.26 4.98
N GLN A 561 -36.50 32.48 3.84
CA GLN A 561 -37.91 32.91 3.80
C GLN A 561 -38.87 31.83 4.33
N LEU A 562 -38.52 30.55 4.16
CA LEU A 562 -39.29 29.40 4.65
C LEU A 562 -39.09 29.09 6.15
N SER A 563 -38.39 29.94 6.91
CA SER A 563 -38.08 29.76 8.34
C SER A 563 -37.32 28.46 8.68
N GLN A 564 -36.69 27.83 7.70
CA GLN A 564 -35.82 26.66 7.87
C GLN A 564 -34.38 27.13 8.07
N ARG A 565 -34.07 27.62 9.27
CA ARG A 565 -32.73 28.11 9.59
C ARG A 565 -31.83 26.97 10.08
N ASN A 566 -30.68 26.87 9.42
CA ASN A 566 -29.43 26.19 9.80
C ASN A 566 -29.34 24.69 9.47
N SER A 567 -28.52 24.38 8.46
CA SER A 567 -27.47 23.38 8.68
C SER A 567 -26.14 24.11 8.90
N PHE A 568 -25.39 23.68 9.92
CA PHE A 568 -24.00 24.07 10.15
C PHE A 568 -23.10 23.79 8.93
N PHE A 569 -23.48 22.82 8.09
CA PHE A 569 -22.77 22.40 6.89
C PHE A 569 -22.70 23.47 5.79
N ASP A 570 -23.78 24.24 5.57
CA ASP A 570 -23.84 25.23 4.48
C ASP A 570 -22.87 26.40 4.70
N LYS A 571 -22.59 26.76 5.96
CA LYS A 571 -21.65 27.82 6.31
C LYS A 571 -20.20 27.35 6.26
N VAL A 572 -19.91 26.13 6.71
CA VAL A 572 -18.55 25.57 6.69
C VAL A 572 -18.05 25.38 5.26
N PHE A 573 -18.89 24.90 4.34
CA PHE A 573 -18.50 24.71 2.93
C PHE A 573 -18.29 26.04 2.17
N PHE A 574 -19.11 27.06 2.45
CA PHE A 574 -18.91 28.39 1.86
C PHE A 574 -17.54 28.98 2.25
N PHE A 575 -17.10 28.76 3.49
CA PHE A 575 -15.77 29.16 3.96
C PHE A 575 -14.64 28.33 3.33
N PHE A 576 -14.81 27.02 3.15
CA PHE A 576 -13.81 26.19 2.47
C PHE A 576 -13.64 26.55 0.99
N PHE A 577 -14.74 26.80 0.26
CA PHE A 577 -14.68 27.21 -1.15
C PHE A 577 -13.96 28.55 -1.34
N PHE A 578 -14.12 29.49 -0.40
CA PHE A 578 -13.42 30.78 -0.39
C PHE A 578 -11.98 30.71 0.16
N GLY A 579 -11.60 29.66 0.88
CA GLY A 579 -10.21 29.46 1.30
C GLY A 579 -9.29 29.03 0.16
N TYR A 580 -9.86 28.48 -0.93
CA TYR A 580 -9.15 27.96 -2.10
C TYR A 580 -9.18 28.87 -3.34
N LEU A 581 -10.13 29.82 -3.40
CA LEU A 581 -10.21 30.88 -4.42
C LEU A 581 -9.48 32.13 -3.96
#